data_AF-A0A3E0R274-F1
#
_entry.id   AF-A0A3E0R274-F1
#
_cell.length_a   1.000
_cell.length_b   1.000
_cell.length_c   1.000
_cell.angle_alpha   90.00
_cell.angle_beta   90.00
_cell.angle_gamma   90.00
#
_symmetry.space_group_name_H-M   'P 1'
#
loop_
_entity.id
_entity.type
_entity.pdbx_description
1 polymer ?
#
loop_
_entity_poly.entity_id
_entity_poly.type
_entity_poly.pdbx_seq_one_letter_code
_entity_poly.pdbx_strand_id
1 'polypeptide(L)'
;MIVELIPPENDDVDRLITCDGCGIEYSYEHYKILADLNKLAYFYGEEVGITCHTCLFSYGRFLAETSDKECYKIEVVAEDDNHILKFHKNA
;
A
#
# COMPACT_ATOMS: atom_id res chain seq x y z
N MET A 1 11.47 -3.24 -3.47
CA MET A 1 10.17 -3.23 -4.15
C MET A 1 9.76 -1.79 -4.44
N ILE A 2 9.11 -1.56 -5.58
CA ILE A 2 8.45 -0.30 -5.93
C ILE A 2 6.94 -0.58 -5.91
N VAL A 3 6.16 0.35 -5.35
CA VAL A 3 4.70 0.31 -5.38
C VAL A 3 4.16 1.67 -5.81
N GLU A 4 3.03 1.68 -6.50
CA GLU A 4 2.34 2.88 -6.96
C GLU A 4 1.10 3.11 -6.10
N LEU A 5 0.91 4.34 -5.62
CA LEU A 5 -0.32 4.73 -4.93
C LEU A 5 -1.49 4.68 -5.92
N ILE A 6 -2.56 3.98 -5.55
CA ILE A 6 -3.81 3.98 -6.32
C ILE A 6 -4.65 5.15 -5.83
N PRO A 7 -4.86 6.21 -6.62
CA PRO A 7 -5.69 7.33 -6.20
C PRO A 7 -7.15 6.89 -6.05
N PRO A 8 -7.89 7.43 -5.08
CA PRO A 8 -9.33 7.24 -5.00
C PRO A 8 -10.02 8.03 -6.14
N GLU A 9 -10.27 7.35 -7.25
CA GLU A 9 -11.02 7.89 -8.40
C GLU A 9 -12.52 8.04 -8.07
N ASN A 10 -13.19 9.00 -8.72
CA ASN A 10 -14.61 9.31 -8.50
C ASN A 10 -15.53 8.85 -9.63
N ASP A 11 -14.95 8.18 -10.63
CA ASP A 11 -15.55 8.06 -11.96
C ASP A 11 -16.53 6.88 -12.02
N ASP A 12 -16.41 5.94 -11.08
CA ASP A 12 -17.25 4.76 -10.96
C ASP A 12 -17.47 4.38 -9.48
N VAL A 13 -18.64 4.74 -8.94
CA VAL A 13 -19.00 4.49 -7.53
C VAL A 13 -19.24 3.01 -7.22
N ASP A 14 -19.57 2.21 -8.24
CA ASP A 14 -19.81 0.78 -8.11
C ASP A 14 -18.52 -0.03 -8.24
N ARG A 15 -17.43 0.60 -8.69
CA ARG A 15 -16.11 -0.01 -8.73
C ARG A 15 -15.64 -0.30 -7.31
N LEU A 16 -15.14 -1.53 -7.13
CA LEU A 16 -14.57 -2.01 -5.87
C LEU A 16 -13.05 -2.04 -5.97
N ILE A 17 -12.40 -1.79 -4.83
CA ILE A 17 -10.98 -2.05 -4.63
C ILE A 17 -10.81 -3.06 -3.50
N THR A 18 -10.08 -4.13 -3.79
CA THR A 18 -9.92 -5.27 -2.88
C THR A 18 -8.44 -5.48 -2.60
N CYS A 19 -8.10 -5.64 -1.33
CA CYS A 19 -6.72 -5.96 -0.95
C CYS A 19 -6.46 -7.45 -1.19
N ASP A 20 -5.49 -7.78 -2.04
CA ASP A 20 -5.05 -9.15 -2.31
C ASP A 20 -4.45 -9.83 -1.06
N GLY A 21 -3.95 -9.04 -0.10
CA GLY A 21 -3.34 -9.53 1.13
C GLY A 21 -4.33 -9.91 2.24
N CYS A 22 -5.40 -9.13 2.45
CA CYS A 22 -6.37 -9.37 3.54
C CYS A 22 -7.81 -9.58 3.08
N GLY A 23 -8.11 -9.43 1.79
CA GLY A 23 -9.44 -9.57 1.23
C GLY A 23 -10.43 -8.45 1.58
N ILE A 24 -10.00 -7.41 2.32
CA ILE A 24 -10.85 -6.27 2.64
C ILE A 24 -11.13 -5.49 1.35
N GLU A 25 -12.41 -5.22 1.16
CA GLU A 25 -12.97 -4.57 -0.02
C GLU A 25 -13.69 -3.27 0.38
N TYR A 26 -13.52 -2.24 -0.45
CA TYR A 26 -14.26 -1.00 -0.37
C TYR A 26 -14.74 -0.59 -1.76
N SER A 27 -15.88 0.09 -1.85
CA SER A 27 -16.18 0.90 -3.03
C SER A 27 -15.18 2.05 -3.13
N TYR A 28 -14.95 2.55 -4.35
CA TYR A 28 -14.09 3.72 -4.56
C TYR A 28 -14.60 4.97 -3.82
N GLU A 29 -15.92 5.12 -3.65
CA GLU A 29 -16.52 6.16 -2.80
C GLU A 29 -16.06 6.05 -1.33
N HIS A 30 -16.16 4.86 -0.72
CA HIS A 30 -15.70 4.66 0.65
C HIS A 30 -14.18 4.79 0.77
N TYR A 31 -13.43 4.30 -0.22
CA TYR A 31 -11.99 4.47 -0.26
C TYR A 31 -11.62 5.95 -0.24
N LYS A 32 -12.28 6.79 -1.05
CA LYS A 32 -12.08 8.24 -1.07
C LYS A 32 -12.27 8.88 0.31
N ILE A 33 -13.41 8.59 0.96
CA ILE A 33 -13.69 9.14 2.31
C ILE A 33 -12.58 8.76 3.28
N LEU A 34 -12.12 7.52 3.26
CA LEU A 34 -11.06 7.04 4.16
C LEU A 34 -9.68 7.62 3.82
N ALA A 35 -9.38 7.80 2.53
CA ALA A 35 -8.14 8.43 2.06
C ALA A 35 -8.09 9.91 2.44
N ASP A 36 -9.17 10.67 2.24
CA ASP A 36 -9.28 12.09 2.62
C ASP A 36 -9.10 12.28 4.15
N LEU A 37 -9.49 11.28 4.94
CA LEU A 37 -9.30 11.25 6.40
C LEU A 37 -7.94 10.68 6.84
N ASN A 38 -7.04 10.36 5.91
CA ASN A 38 -5.75 9.71 6.15
C ASN A 38 -5.88 8.40 6.96
N LYS A 39 -6.93 7.61 6.68
CA LYS A 39 -7.21 6.33 7.35
C LYS A 39 -6.90 5.12 6.50
N LEU A 40 -6.84 5.26 5.18
CA LEU A 40 -6.61 4.17 4.26
C LEU A 40 -5.88 4.65 3.00
N ALA A 41 -5.01 3.79 2.48
CA ALA A 41 -4.38 3.93 1.18
C ALA A 41 -4.25 2.52 0.59
N TYR A 42 -4.41 2.43 -0.73
CA TYR A 42 -4.15 1.25 -1.52
C TYR A 42 -2.99 1.50 -2.48
N PHE A 43 -2.21 0.45 -2.72
CA PHE A 43 -1.04 0.49 -3.59
C PHE A 43 -1.09 -0.69 -4.55
N TYR A 44 -0.51 -0.53 -5.73
CA TYR A 44 -0.22 -1.61 -6.65
C TYR A 44 1.29 -1.88 -6.69
N GLY A 45 1.71 -3.13 -6.64
CA GLY A 45 3.08 -3.52 -6.95
C GLY A 45 3.11 -4.90 -7.59
N GLU A 46 3.99 -5.11 -8.57
CA GLU A 46 4.08 -6.39 -9.30
C GLU A 46 4.26 -7.60 -8.37
N GLU A 47 4.97 -7.42 -7.25
CA GLU A 47 5.27 -8.48 -6.27
C GLU A 47 4.10 -8.79 -5.31
N VAL A 48 3.19 -7.83 -5.09
CA VAL A 48 2.19 -7.88 -4.01
C VAL A 48 0.75 -7.66 -4.46
N GLY A 49 0.53 -7.33 -5.74
CA GLY A 49 -0.78 -7.00 -6.28
C GLY A 49 -1.34 -5.69 -5.70
N ILE A 50 -2.66 -5.60 -5.62
CA ILE A 50 -3.36 -4.49 -4.96
C ILE A 50 -3.32 -4.74 -3.46
N THR A 51 -2.70 -3.85 -2.70
CA THR A 51 -2.49 -4.04 -1.26
C THR A 51 -2.84 -2.79 -0.47
N CYS A 52 -3.52 -2.95 0.67
CA CYS A 52 -3.77 -1.84 1.57
C CYS A 52 -2.51 -1.51 2.39
N HIS A 53 -2.41 -0.28 2.91
CA HIS A 53 -1.23 0.16 3.67
C HIS A 53 -0.87 -0.76 4.85
N THR A 54 -1.86 -1.32 5.55
CA THR A 54 -1.63 -2.27 6.66
C THR A 54 -0.93 -3.54 6.18
N CYS A 55 -1.37 -4.11 5.07
CA CYS A 55 -0.75 -5.28 4.47
C CYS A 55 0.63 -4.97 3.91
N LEU A 56 0.79 -3.83 3.22
CA LEU A 56 2.09 -3.36 2.72
C LEU A 56 3.11 -3.23 3.85
N PHE A 57 2.72 -2.64 4.98
CA PHE A 57 3.63 -2.42 6.11
C PHE A 57 3.98 -3.73 6.81
N SER A 58 3.01 -4.62 6.93
CA SER A 58 3.22 -5.97 7.47
C SER A 58 4.20 -6.76 6.59
N TYR A 59 4.03 -6.68 5.27
CA TYR A 59 4.92 -7.31 4.30
C TYR A 59 6.33 -6.67 4.32
N GLY A 60 6.42 -5.34 4.35
CA GLY A 60 7.70 -4.63 4.47
C GLY A 60 8.47 -5.00 5.73
N ARG A 61 7.79 -5.18 6.86
CA ARG A 61 8.39 -5.68 8.10
C ARG A 61 8.86 -7.12 7.97
N PHE A 62 8.03 -8.02 7.41
CA PHE A 62 8.41 -9.41 7.16
C PHE A 62 9.67 -9.50 6.27
N LEU A 63 9.76 -8.69 5.22
CA LEU A 63 10.93 -8.63 4.35
C LEU A 63 12.18 -8.11 5.09
N ALA A 64 12.04 -7.11 5.95
CA ALA A 64 13.16 -6.64 6.77
C ALA A 64 13.66 -7.71 7.75
N GLU A 65 12.75 -8.48 8.36
CA GLU A 65 13.08 -9.56 9.30
C GLU A 65 13.76 -10.75 8.63
N THR A 66 13.32 -11.09 7.41
CA THR A 66 13.84 -12.23 6.64
C THR A 66 15.03 -11.90 5.76
N SER A 67 15.34 -10.62 5.57
CA SER A 67 16.52 -10.19 4.80
C SER A 67 17.82 -10.35 5.59
N ASP A 68 18.91 -10.59 4.87
CA ASP A 68 20.29 -10.46 5.37
C ASP A 68 20.70 -9.00 5.59
N LYS A 69 19.87 -8.04 5.17
CA LYS A 69 20.11 -6.60 5.32
C LYS A 69 19.47 -6.07 6.61
N GLU A 70 20.14 -5.10 7.23
CA GLU A 70 19.61 -4.36 8.40
C GLU A 70 18.31 -3.58 8.10
N CYS A 71 18.09 -3.23 6.83
CA CYS A 71 16.95 -2.43 6.41
C CYS A 71 16.46 -2.85 5.02
N TYR A 72 15.14 -3.02 4.92
CA TYR A 72 14.42 -3.17 3.66
C TYR A 72 13.73 -1.86 3.29
N LYS A 73 13.76 -1.51 2.00
CA LYS A 73 13.17 -0.26 1.47
C LYS A 73 12.09 -0.56 0.46
N ILE A 74 10.96 0.14 0.60
CA ILE A 74 9.89 0.17 -0.39
C ILE A 74 9.81 1.61 -0.91
N GLU A 75 9.96 1.77 -2.21
CA GLU A 75 9.69 3.04 -2.89
C GLU A 75 8.20 3.12 -3.21
N VAL A 76 7.57 4.22 -2.82
CA VAL A 76 6.17 4.52 -3.05
C VAL A 76 6.13 5.68 -4.04
N VAL A 77 5.59 5.43 -5.23
CA VAL A 77 5.39 6.43 -6.27
C VAL A 77 3.97 6.96 -6.15
N ALA A 78 3.82 8.28 -6.05
CA ALA A 78 2.52 8.95 -5.97
C ALA A 78 2.55 10.20 -6.84
N GLU A 79 1.92 10.17 -8.02
CA GLU A 79 1.82 11.25 -9.02
C GLU A 79 3.08 12.14 -9.16
N ASP A 80 3.21 13.16 -8.31
CA ASP A 80 4.28 14.17 -8.35
C ASP A 80 5.43 13.94 -7.35
N ASP A 81 5.36 12.90 -6.50
CA ASP A 81 6.36 12.64 -5.45
C ASP A 81 6.70 11.16 -5.29
N ASN A 82 7.94 10.89 -4.86
CA ASN A 82 8.41 9.56 -4.51
C ASN A 82 8.80 9.53 -3.03
N HIS A 83 8.16 8.64 -2.28
CA HIS A 83 8.47 8.42 -0.87
C HIS A 83 9.20 7.09 -0.66
N ILE A 84 10.11 7.06 0.32
CA ILE A 84 10.81 5.82 0.68
C ILE A 84 10.39 5.39 2.07
N LEU A 85 9.68 4.27 2.15
CA LEU A 85 9.41 3.58 3.41
C LEU A 85 10.61 2.70 3.77
N LYS A 86 11.12 2.87 4.99
CA LYS A 86 12.26 2.10 5.52
C LYS A 86 11.80 1.21 6.66
N PHE A 87 11.97 -0.09 6.49
CA PHE A 87 11.67 -1.10 7.49
C PHE A 87 12.99 -1.63 8.03
N HIS A 88 13.21 -1.46 9.34
CA HIS A 88 14.41 -1.92 10.01
C HIS A 88 14.14 -3.30 10.62
N LYS A 89 15.18 -4.14 10.62
CA LYS A 89 15.14 -5.41 11.34
C LYS A 89 14.94 -5.11 12.83
N ASN A 90 14.03 -5.83 13.48
CA ASN A 90 13.92 -5.74 14.94
C ASN A 90 15.20 -6.33 15.55
N ALA A 91 15.86 -5.54 16.41
CA ALA A 91 17.07 -5.95 17.11
C ALA A 91 16.82 -7.06 18.14
#